data_AF-D5CPN8-F1
#
_entry.id   AF-D5CPN8-F1
#
_cell.length_a   1.000
_cell.length_b   1.000
_cell.length_c   1.000
_cell.angle_alpha   90.00
_cell.angle_beta   90.00
_cell.angle_gamma   90.00
#
_symmetry.space_group_name_H-M   'P 1'
#
loop_
_entity.id
_entity.type
_entity.pdbx_description
1 polymer ?
#
loop_
_entity_poly.entity_id
_entity_poly.type
_entity_poly.pdbx_seq_one_letter_code
_entity_poly.pdbx_strand_id
1 'polypeptide(L)'
;MINRNVVLQTLKCSPSQYPQTLDERFPHVLEKVVKLWNSPDAESYFADLLQPNGRGGGRFDRDGFPDKAWEEILQLQILYGRQRPH
;
A
#
# COMPACT_ATOMS: atom_id res chain seq x y z
N MET A 1 -7.27 4.69 -12.73
CA MET A 1 -6.47 5.74 -12.07
C MET A 1 -7.34 6.36 -11.01
N ILE A 2 -7.05 6.05 -9.76
CA ILE A 2 -7.78 6.60 -8.63
C ILE A 2 -7.44 8.09 -8.48
N ASN A 3 -8.37 8.92 -8.01
CA ASN A 3 -8.11 10.35 -7.89
C ASN A 3 -7.16 10.63 -6.71
N ARG A 4 -6.06 11.36 -6.94
CA ARG A 4 -5.09 11.75 -5.90
C ARG A 4 -5.74 12.32 -4.64
N ASN A 5 -6.77 13.14 -4.79
CA ASN A 5 -7.48 13.73 -3.64
C ASN A 5 -8.21 12.66 -2.81
N VAL A 6 -8.79 11.66 -3.46
CA VAL A 6 -9.47 10.53 -2.79
C VAL A 6 -8.46 9.71 -2.00
N VAL A 7 -7.26 9.48 -2.55
CA VAL A 7 -6.17 8.79 -1.84
C VAL A 7 -5.76 9.57 -0.60
N LEU A 8 -5.44 10.86 -0.73
CA LEU A 8 -4.97 11.69 0.38
C LEU A 8 -6.02 11.76 1.51
N GLN A 9 -7.29 11.91 1.16
CA GLN A 9 -8.38 11.94 2.14
C GLN A 9 -8.60 10.58 2.82
N THR A 10 -8.57 9.49 2.05
CA THR A 10 -8.84 8.14 2.58
C THR A 10 -7.69 7.67 3.46
N LEU A 11 -6.46 7.78 2.96
CA LEU A 11 -5.25 7.36 3.68
C LEU A 11 -4.88 8.33 4.81
N LYS A 12 -5.50 9.53 4.83
CA LYS A 12 -5.16 10.66 5.72
C LYS A 12 -3.66 10.97 5.71
N CYS A 13 -3.02 10.84 4.55
CA CYS A 13 -1.60 11.11 4.38
C CYS A 13 -1.37 12.49 3.77
N SER A 14 -0.21 13.08 4.07
CA SER A 14 0.19 14.36 3.48
C SER A 14 0.58 14.18 2.00
N PRO A 15 0.51 15.23 1.16
CA PRO A 15 0.98 15.17 -0.23
C PRO A 15 2.44 14.72 -0.40
N SER A 16 3.28 14.94 0.62
CA SER A 16 4.67 14.47 0.69
C SER A 16 4.83 12.98 0.99
N GLN A 17 3.78 12.33 1.50
CA GLN A 17 3.71 10.90 1.80
C GLN A 17 2.85 10.16 0.77
N TYR A 18 2.54 10.81 -0.35
CA TYR A 18 1.75 10.21 -1.41
C TYR A 18 2.57 9.09 -2.08
N PRO A 19 2.00 7.87 -2.21
CA PRO A 19 2.70 6.75 -2.80
C PRO A 19 2.74 6.88 -4.33
N GLN A 20 3.70 7.66 -4.83
CA GLN A 20 3.85 7.96 -6.26
C GLN A 20 4.20 6.70 -7.06
N THR A 21 5.09 5.87 -6.53
CA THR A 21 5.53 4.64 -7.21
C THR A 21 4.38 3.65 -7.33
N LEU A 22 3.56 3.51 -6.29
CA LEU A 22 2.36 2.68 -6.36
C LEU A 22 1.33 3.24 -7.33
N ASP A 23 1.11 4.56 -7.39
CA ASP A 23 0.16 5.15 -8.33
C ASP A 23 0.59 4.96 -9.80
N GLU A 24 1.89 5.14 -10.08
CA GLU A 24 2.44 5.06 -11.44
C GLU A 24 2.63 3.63 -11.93
N ARG A 25 3.20 2.73 -11.09
CA ARG A 25 3.61 1.39 -11.50
C ARG A 25 2.63 0.29 -11.06
N PHE A 26 1.91 0.51 -9.96
CA PHE A 26 1.03 -0.48 -9.35
C PHE A 26 -0.35 0.09 -9.00
N PRO A 27 -1.05 0.77 -9.93
CA PRO A 27 -2.29 1.49 -9.62
C PRO A 27 -3.36 0.56 -9.03
N HIS A 28 -3.37 -0.72 -9.42
CA HIS A 28 -4.28 -1.72 -8.87
C HIS A 28 -4.03 -2.05 -7.39
N VAL A 29 -2.77 -1.97 -6.93
CA VAL A 29 -2.41 -2.16 -5.52
C VAL A 29 -2.90 -0.96 -4.74
N LEU A 30 -2.59 0.26 -5.19
CA LEU A 30 -3.06 1.49 -4.56
C LEU A 30 -4.59 1.56 -4.49
N GLU A 31 -5.28 1.24 -5.59
CA GLU A 31 -6.75 1.18 -5.63
C GLU A 31 -7.31 0.19 -4.60
N LYS A 32 -6.67 -0.96 -4.44
CA LYS A 32 -7.10 -1.99 -3.49
C LYS A 32 -6.81 -1.57 -2.05
N VAL A 33 -5.65 -0.95 -1.78
CA VAL A 33 -5.35 -0.36 -0.47
C VAL A 33 -6.41 0.67 -0.08
N VAL A 34 -6.74 1.61 -0.97
CA VAL A 34 -7.75 2.65 -0.69
C VAL A 34 -9.12 2.05 -0.44
N LYS A 35 -9.53 1.04 -1.23
CA LYS A 35 -10.82 0.33 -1.02
C LYS A 35 -10.88 -0.39 0.32
N LEU A 36 -9.79 -1.04 0.73
CA LEU A 36 -9.73 -1.81 1.96
C LEU A 36 -9.40 -0.96 3.19
N TRP A 37 -8.94 0.28 3.03
CA TRP A 37 -8.40 1.11 4.12
C TRP A 37 -9.35 1.28 5.32
N ASN A 38 -10.66 1.31 5.08
CA ASN A 38 -11.67 1.41 6.14
C ASN A 38 -12.16 0.05 6.66
N SER A 39 -11.74 -1.06 6.05
CA SER A 39 -12.03 -2.44 6.45
C SER A 39 -10.90 -3.03 7.32
N PRO A 40 -11.19 -3.93 8.27
CA PRO A 40 -10.16 -4.76 8.91
C PRO A 40 -9.33 -5.57 7.89
N ASP A 41 -9.87 -5.85 6.70
CA ASP A 41 -9.17 -6.60 5.65
C ASP A 41 -7.89 -5.92 5.13
N ALA A 42 -7.74 -4.60 5.35
CA ALA A 42 -6.52 -3.89 4.95
C ALA A 42 -5.27 -4.44 5.63
N GLU A 43 -5.36 -4.83 6.90
CA GLU A 43 -4.23 -5.39 7.63
C GLU A 43 -3.76 -6.72 7.02
N SER A 44 -4.72 -7.62 6.75
CA SER A 44 -4.45 -8.89 6.06
C SER A 44 -3.88 -8.65 4.66
N TYR A 45 -4.37 -7.63 3.95
CA TYR A 45 -3.87 -7.28 2.63
C TYR A 45 -2.42 -6.74 2.67
N PHE A 46 -2.07 -5.92 3.65
CA PHE A 46 -0.67 -5.49 3.85
C PHE A 46 0.24 -6.66 4.18
N ALA A 47 -0.21 -7.60 5.03
CA ALA A 47 0.56 -8.80 5.35
C ALA A 47 0.80 -9.72 4.12
N ASP A 48 -0.16 -9.80 3.19
CA ASP A 48 -0.01 -10.52 1.91
C ASP A 48 0.96 -9.80 0.95
N LEU A 49 0.92 -8.47 0.91
CA LEU A 49 1.84 -7.66 0.09
C LEU A 49 3.28 -7.73 0.58
N LEU A 50 3.48 -7.71 1.89
CA LEU A 50 4.79 -7.71 2.55
C LEU A 50 5.32 -9.12 2.85
N GLN A 51 4.63 -10.16 2.39
CA GLN A 51 5.08 -11.52 2.58
C GLN A 51 6.31 -11.82 1.70
N PRO A 52 7.37 -12.44 2.24
CA PRO A 52 8.59 -12.77 1.49
C PRO A 52 8.38 -13.85 0.42
N ASN A 53 7.22 -14.55 0.42
CA ASN A 53 6.74 -15.50 -0.61
C ASN A 53 5.37 -15.12 -1.23
N GLY A 54 4.87 -13.91 -0.94
CA GLY A 54 3.59 -13.39 -1.38
C GLY A 54 3.67 -12.66 -2.72
N ARG A 55 2.61 -11.92 -3.07
CA ARG A 55 2.52 -11.14 -4.33
C ARG A 55 3.64 -10.08 -4.49
N GLY A 56 4.44 -9.84 -3.46
CA GLY A 56 5.55 -8.87 -3.43
C GLY A 56 6.96 -9.46 -3.29
N GLY A 57 7.14 -10.77 -3.16
CA GLY A 57 8.46 -11.39 -3.07
C GLY A 57 8.31 -12.90 -2.96
N GLY A 58 9.21 -13.68 -3.57
CA GLY A 58 9.26 -15.14 -3.45
C GLY A 58 8.48 -15.94 -4.48
N ARG A 59 8.56 -15.48 -5.73
CA ARG A 59 8.89 -16.39 -6.82
C ARG A 59 10.19 -15.89 -7.42
N PHE A 60 11.21 -16.74 -7.46
CA PHE A 60 12.58 -16.43 -7.92
C PHE A 60 12.66 -15.88 -9.37
N ASP A 61 11.52 -15.80 -10.06
CA ASP A 61 11.42 -15.51 -11.50
C ASP A 61 10.47 -14.32 -11.81
N ARG A 62 9.95 -13.63 -10.79
CA ARG A 62 9.19 -12.37 -10.95
C ARG A 62 9.72 -11.34 -9.98
N ASP A 63 10.46 -10.36 -10.51
CA ASP A 63 10.92 -9.18 -9.77
C ASP A 63 9.77 -8.65 -8.92
N GLY A 64 9.91 -8.70 -7.59
CA GLY A 64 8.87 -8.29 -6.64
C GLY A 64 8.56 -6.78 -6.72
N PHE A 65 8.13 -6.20 -5.60
CA PHE A 65 8.06 -4.74 -5.56
C PHE A 65 9.49 -4.15 -5.64
N PRO A 66 9.73 -3.11 -6.47
CA PRO A 66 10.96 -2.35 -6.38
C PRO A 66 11.07 -1.69 -5.00
N ASP A 67 12.28 -1.44 -4.51
CA ASP A 67 12.56 -0.92 -3.16
C ASP A 67 11.67 0.28 -2.79
N LYS A 68 11.49 1.24 -3.71
CA LYS A 68 10.61 2.40 -3.49
C LYS A 68 9.14 2.03 -3.26
N ALA A 69 8.61 1.07 -4.02
CA ALA A 69 7.24 0.62 -3.81
C ALA A 69 7.10 -0.14 -2.49
N TRP A 70 8.13 -0.89 -2.09
CA TRP A 70 8.16 -1.55 -0.79
C TRP A 70 8.16 -0.56 0.36
N GLU A 71 9.01 0.48 0.30
CA GLU A 71 9.04 1.58 1.27
C GLU A 71 7.68 2.28 1.37
N GLU A 72 7.04 2.58 0.23
CA GLU A 72 5.70 3.18 0.20
C GLU A 72 4.65 2.25 0.87
N ILE A 73 4.65 0.95 0.58
CA ILE A 73 3.74 -0.02 1.21
C ILE A 73 3.95 -0.08 2.73
N LEU A 74 5.21 -0.13 3.18
CA LEU A 74 5.56 -0.13 4.61
C LEU A 74 5.08 1.15 5.30
N GLN A 75 5.30 2.32 4.69
CA GLN A 75 4.83 3.60 5.24
C GLN A 75 3.30 3.61 5.38
N LEU A 76 2.58 3.08 4.39
CA LEU A 76 1.13 2.97 4.45
C LEU A 76 0.66 2.03 5.57
N GLN A 77 1.33 0.90 5.79
CA GLN A 77 1.00 -0.01 6.90
C GLN A 77 1.21 0.68 8.26
N ILE A 78 2.31 1.42 8.43
CA ILE A 78 2.58 2.18 9.67
C ILE A 78 1.52 3.26 9.88
N LEU A 79 1.14 3.98 8.83
CA LEU A 79 0.08 4.99 8.87
C LEU A 79 -1.27 4.37 9.25
N TYR A 80 -1.61 3.22 8.66
CA TYR A 80 -2.82 2.47 8.97
C TYR A 80 -2.88 2.08 10.45
N GLY A 81 -1.79 1.53 11.00
CA GLY A 81 -1.69 1.15 12.41
C GLY A 81 -1.80 2.35 13.37
N ARG A 82 -1.18 3.49 13.03
CA ARG A 82 -1.30 4.72 13.85
C ARG A 82 -2.73 5.24 13.98
N GLN A 83 -3.55 5.03 12.96
CA GLN A 83 -4.94 5.50 12.94
C GLN A 83 -5.90 4.59 13.72
N ARG A 84 -5.48 3.36 14.04
CA ARG A 84 -6.26 2.39 14.80
C ARG A 84 -5.46 1.90 16.02
N PRO A 85 -5.35 2.73 17.08
CA PRO A 85 -4.80 2.23 18.34
C PRO A 85 -5.72 1.11 18.84
N HIS A 86 -5.12 -0.07 19.07
CA HIS A 86 -5.77 -1.20 19.74
C HIS A 86 -6.27 -0.82 21.14
#